data_AF-D7MW43-F1
#
_entry.id   AF-D7MW43-F1
#
_cell.length_a   1.000
_cell.length_b   1.000
_cell.length_c   1.000
_cell.angle_alpha   90.00
_cell.angle_beta   90.00
_cell.angle_gamma   90.00
#
_symmetry.space_group_name_H-M   'P 1'
#
loop_
_entity.id
_entity.type
_entity.pdbx_description
1 polymer ?
#
loop_
_entity_poly.entity_id
_entity_poly.type
_entity_poly.pdbx_seq_one_letter_code
_entity_poly.pdbx_strand_id
1 'polypeptide(L)'
;MRIYAPVEGLHFIAKGIAFRNTAGPAKGQAVALRSSSHLSVFHRCSIEGDQDTLMVHSQRQFYRECQANVITAQGRTDLIQNTGISIHNSIIIPAHDLKLVVRSVKTYMGRPWMKYSRTVVLKTYIDSVVNAVGWSPWTKGSTYGLNTLFYAKYKNIGPASSTRWRVRWKGFHVLSKASDVSAFTVGKFIAGTAWLPSTGIPFTLEL
;
A
#
# COMPACT_ATOMS: atom_id res chain seq x y z
N MET A 1 -17.00 -14.29 12.77
CA MET A 1 -17.32 -12.84 12.69
C MET A 1 -16.05 -12.11 12.28
N ARG A 2 -16.03 -11.37 11.16
CA ARG A 2 -14.85 -10.57 10.75
C ARG A 2 -15.03 -9.17 11.35
N ILE A 3 -14.27 -8.84 12.40
CA ILE A 3 -14.30 -7.52 13.04
C ILE A 3 -13.32 -6.63 12.27
N TYR A 4 -13.83 -5.70 11.49
CA TYR A 4 -13.05 -4.66 10.81
C TYR A 4 -13.90 -3.39 10.72
N ALA A 5 -13.28 -2.23 10.49
CA ALA A 5 -14.02 -1.00 10.22
C ALA A 5 -14.39 -0.93 8.72
N PRO A 6 -15.68 -1.08 8.33
CA PRO A 6 -16.12 -0.80 6.97
C PRO A 6 -16.28 0.71 6.77
N VAL A 7 -15.68 1.24 5.70
CA VAL A 7 -15.85 2.64 5.29
C VAL A 7 -16.48 2.68 3.90
N GLU A 8 -17.76 3.04 3.83
CA GLU A 8 -18.57 2.97 2.61
C GLU A 8 -19.10 4.32 2.12
N GLY A 9 -19.33 5.28 3.03
CA GLY A 9 -19.93 6.58 2.69
C GLY A 9 -19.04 7.44 1.79
N LEU A 10 -19.64 8.11 0.78
CA LEU A 10 -18.95 9.05 -0.13
C LEU A 10 -18.25 10.18 0.65
N HIS A 11 -17.06 10.59 0.21
CA HIS A 11 -16.25 11.66 0.80
C HIS A 11 -15.84 11.43 2.27
N PHE A 12 -15.69 10.17 2.70
CA PHE A 12 -15.26 9.90 4.07
C PHE A 12 -13.87 10.48 4.34
N ILE A 13 -13.73 11.25 5.42
CA ILE A 13 -12.43 11.78 5.86
C ILE A 13 -12.14 11.29 7.27
N ALA A 14 -11.03 10.57 7.43
CA ALA A 14 -10.43 10.25 8.71
C ALA A 14 -9.13 11.05 8.88
N LYS A 15 -8.96 11.67 10.05
CA LYS A 15 -7.75 12.41 10.40
C LYS A 15 -7.32 12.14 11.83
N GLY A 16 -6.06 11.74 12.04
CA GLY A 16 -5.49 11.62 13.39
C GLY A 16 -6.04 10.45 14.23
N ILE A 17 -6.60 9.41 13.61
CA ILE A 17 -7.22 8.27 14.31
C ILE A 17 -6.53 6.94 13.99
N ALA A 18 -6.70 5.93 14.84
CA ALA A 18 -6.17 4.58 14.63
C ALA A 18 -7.29 3.58 14.31
N PHE A 19 -7.11 2.79 13.25
CA PHE A 19 -7.91 1.60 12.94
C PHE A 19 -7.08 0.38 13.34
N ARG A 20 -7.49 -0.39 14.35
CA ARG A 20 -6.70 -1.52 14.86
C ARG A 20 -7.51 -2.81 14.84
N ASN A 21 -6.90 -3.90 14.38
CA ASN A 21 -7.38 -5.27 14.55
C ASN A 21 -6.35 -6.10 15.32
N THR A 22 -6.74 -6.64 16.47
CA THR A 22 -5.87 -7.40 17.39
C THR A 22 -6.10 -8.91 17.34
N ALA A 23 -6.67 -9.44 16.26
CA ALA A 23 -6.97 -10.88 16.13
C ALA A 23 -5.73 -11.78 16.27
N GLY A 24 -4.54 -11.27 15.97
CA GLY A 24 -3.28 -11.98 16.11
C GLY A 24 -2.91 -12.80 14.87
N PRO A 25 -1.61 -13.11 14.67
CA PRO A 25 -1.11 -13.77 13.47
C PRO A 25 -1.62 -15.21 13.30
N ALA A 26 -2.06 -15.86 14.38
CA ALA A 26 -2.58 -17.23 14.35
C ALA A 26 -3.97 -17.35 13.69
N LYS A 27 -4.67 -16.23 13.47
CA LYS A 27 -6.04 -16.22 12.93
C LYS A 27 -6.11 -16.07 11.41
N GLY A 28 -4.96 -16.02 10.72
CA GLY A 28 -4.91 -15.78 9.28
C GLY A 28 -5.34 -14.34 8.94
N GLN A 29 -6.11 -14.14 7.88
CA GLN A 29 -6.53 -12.81 7.42
C GLN A 29 -7.37 -12.06 8.48
N ALA A 30 -6.92 -10.88 8.89
CA ALA A 30 -7.53 -10.00 9.88
C ALA A 30 -7.42 -8.53 9.45
N VAL A 31 -8.45 -8.02 8.77
CA VAL A 31 -8.50 -6.65 8.27
C VAL A 31 -8.76 -5.65 9.40
N ALA A 32 -7.96 -4.59 9.51
CA ALA A 32 -8.22 -3.47 10.42
C ALA A 32 -9.15 -2.43 9.79
N LEU A 33 -8.87 -2.08 8.53
CA LEU A 33 -9.66 -1.13 7.76
C LEU A 33 -10.00 -1.70 6.38
N ARG A 34 -11.28 -1.73 6.04
CA ARG A 34 -11.76 -1.98 4.68
C ARG A 34 -12.48 -0.74 4.18
N SER A 35 -11.96 -0.11 3.13
CA SER A 35 -12.60 1.06 2.54
C SER A 35 -13.05 0.77 1.11
N SER A 36 -14.32 1.10 0.84
CA SER A 36 -14.94 1.18 -0.49
C SER A 36 -15.53 2.57 -0.76
N SER A 37 -15.19 3.54 0.10
CA SER A 37 -15.66 4.91 0.00
C SER A 37 -15.02 5.64 -1.17
N HIS A 38 -15.86 6.24 -2.00
CA HIS A 38 -15.43 7.08 -3.10
C HIS A 38 -14.98 8.46 -2.61
N LEU A 39 -13.82 8.91 -3.11
CA LEU A 39 -13.19 10.19 -2.75
C LEU A 39 -12.90 10.29 -1.24
N SER A 40 -12.49 9.18 -0.62
CA SER A 40 -12.11 9.15 0.80
C SER A 40 -10.69 9.64 1.05
N VAL A 41 -10.46 10.23 2.23
CA VAL A 41 -9.17 10.69 2.72
C VAL A 41 -8.87 10.09 4.09
N PHE A 42 -7.66 9.57 4.26
CA PHE A 42 -7.09 9.11 5.52
C PHE A 42 -5.79 9.86 5.74
N HIS A 43 -5.75 10.82 6.68
CA HIS A 43 -4.58 11.65 6.91
C HIS A 43 -4.09 11.50 8.35
N ARG A 44 -2.82 11.16 8.58
CA ARG A 44 -2.29 10.88 9.91
C ARG A 44 -3.08 9.80 10.64
N CYS A 45 -3.53 8.79 9.91
CA CYS A 45 -4.21 7.64 10.51
C CYS A 45 -3.22 6.52 10.79
N SER A 46 -3.39 5.77 11.87
CA SER A 46 -2.69 4.50 12.06
C SER A 46 -3.59 3.35 11.60
N ILE A 47 -3.05 2.33 10.92
CA ILE A 47 -3.83 1.16 10.47
C ILE A 47 -3.08 -0.10 10.89
N GLU A 48 -3.49 -0.67 12.01
CA GLU A 48 -2.68 -1.63 12.75
C GLU A 48 -3.33 -3.01 12.74
N GLY A 49 -2.55 -4.03 12.43
CA GLY A 49 -2.99 -5.41 12.40
C GLY A 49 -1.89 -6.33 11.92
N ASP A 50 -2.25 -7.60 11.77
CA ASP A 50 -1.36 -8.64 11.25
C ASP A 50 -1.58 -8.84 9.74
N GLN A 51 -2.08 -10.00 9.32
CA GLN A 51 -2.27 -10.35 7.92
C GLN A 51 -3.49 -9.62 7.33
N ASP A 52 -3.32 -8.93 6.20
CA ASP A 52 -4.36 -8.17 5.47
C ASP A 52 -4.92 -6.94 6.22
N THR A 53 -4.05 -6.27 6.98
CA THR A 53 -4.35 -5.10 7.81
C THR A 53 -5.15 -3.99 7.10
N LEU A 54 -4.84 -3.64 5.85
CA LEU A 54 -5.56 -2.64 5.06
C LEU A 54 -6.13 -3.25 3.78
N MET A 55 -7.44 -3.14 3.62
CA MET A 55 -8.17 -3.59 2.43
C MET A 55 -8.75 -2.39 1.66
N VAL A 56 -8.01 -1.89 0.67
CA VAL A 56 -8.47 -0.88 -0.29
C VAL A 56 -9.38 -1.56 -1.32
N HIS A 57 -10.67 -1.69 -0.99
CA HIS A 57 -11.60 -2.55 -1.74
C HIS A 57 -12.00 -1.98 -3.10
N SER A 58 -12.48 -0.73 -3.15
CA SER A 58 -12.95 -0.10 -4.39
C SER A 58 -12.95 1.43 -4.29
N GLN A 59 -13.10 2.09 -5.45
CA GLN A 59 -13.19 3.56 -5.57
C GLN A 59 -11.89 4.33 -5.29
N ARG A 60 -11.96 5.66 -5.45
CA ARG A 60 -10.84 6.59 -5.26
C ARG A 60 -10.64 6.88 -3.77
N GLN A 61 -9.42 6.69 -3.28
CA GLN A 61 -9.08 6.85 -1.87
C GLN A 61 -7.68 7.45 -1.75
N PHE A 62 -7.46 8.34 -0.79
CA PHE A 62 -6.18 9.00 -0.55
C PHE A 62 -5.71 8.74 0.88
N TYR A 63 -4.51 8.17 1.03
CA TYR A 63 -3.90 7.87 2.33
C TYR A 63 -2.61 8.68 2.46
N ARG A 64 -2.43 9.37 3.60
CA ARG A 64 -1.23 10.16 3.89
C ARG A 64 -0.82 9.94 5.34
N GLU A 65 0.44 9.54 5.55
CA GLU A 65 1.02 9.31 6.89
C GLU A 65 0.33 8.15 7.65
N CYS A 66 0.29 6.93 7.07
CA CYS A 66 -0.27 5.69 7.68
C CYS A 66 0.68 4.48 7.57
N GLN A 67 0.55 3.46 8.43
CA GLN A 67 1.46 2.29 8.56
C GLN A 67 0.68 0.94 8.54
N ALA A 68 1.24 -0.21 8.12
CA ALA A 68 0.65 -1.58 8.15
C ALA A 68 1.69 -2.71 7.89
N ASN A 69 1.37 -4.01 8.15
CA ASN A 69 2.22 -5.18 7.86
C ASN A 69 1.60 -6.12 6.79
N VAL A 70 2.41 -6.67 5.88
CA VAL A 70 2.09 -6.77 4.43
C VAL A 70 1.36 -5.50 3.98
N ILE A 71 2.14 -4.50 3.59
CA ILE A 71 1.65 -3.14 3.44
C ILE A 71 0.50 -3.04 2.41
N THR A 72 0.55 -3.84 1.34
CA THR A 72 -0.51 -3.87 0.33
C THR A 72 -0.91 -5.27 -0.14
N ALA A 73 -2.19 -5.44 -0.45
CA ALA A 73 -2.72 -6.61 -1.14
C ALA A 73 -3.65 -6.16 -2.27
N GLN A 74 -3.08 -5.70 -3.39
CA GLN A 74 -3.86 -5.04 -4.44
C GLN A 74 -4.58 -6.06 -5.34
N GLY A 75 -5.88 -5.83 -5.57
CA GLY A 75 -6.80 -6.77 -6.19
C GLY A 75 -7.27 -6.46 -7.61
N ARG A 76 -6.46 -5.78 -8.45
CA ARG A 76 -6.85 -5.53 -9.84
C ARG A 76 -6.97 -6.84 -10.62
N THR A 77 -8.15 -7.10 -11.19
CA THR A 77 -8.48 -8.35 -11.91
C THR A 77 -8.36 -8.23 -13.42
N ASP A 78 -8.33 -7.01 -13.97
CA ASP A 78 -8.28 -6.75 -15.42
C ASP A 78 -7.29 -5.62 -15.77
N LEU A 79 -6.65 -5.68 -16.94
CA LEU A 79 -5.72 -4.67 -17.45
C LEU A 79 -6.39 -3.32 -17.73
N ILE A 80 -7.65 -3.31 -18.18
CA ILE A 80 -8.36 -2.07 -18.54
C ILE A 80 -8.80 -1.28 -17.31
N GLN A 81 -8.83 -1.92 -16.13
CA GLN A 81 -9.15 -1.24 -14.89
C GLN A 81 -8.06 -0.21 -14.55
N ASN A 82 -8.49 1.02 -14.32
CA ASN A 82 -7.65 2.15 -13.91
C ASN A 82 -7.34 2.15 -12.39
N THR A 83 -7.37 1.00 -11.72
CA THR A 83 -7.19 0.85 -10.27
C THR A 83 -5.76 0.49 -9.88
N GLY A 84 -5.37 0.71 -8.63
CA GLY A 84 -4.03 0.41 -8.10
C GLY A 84 -3.79 1.08 -6.75
N ILE A 85 -2.62 0.84 -6.17
CA ILE A 85 -2.17 1.53 -4.94
C ILE A 85 -0.91 2.34 -5.25
N SER A 86 -0.88 3.60 -4.81
CA SER A 86 0.28 4.49 -4.91
C SER A 86 0.67 4.95 -3.50
N ILE A 87 1.88 4.60 -3.06
CA ILE A 87 2.47 5.05 -1.79
C ILE A 87 3.52 6.10 -2.13
N HIS A 88 3.18 7.36 -1.90
CA HIS A 88 3.98 8.51 -2.32
C HIS A 88 4.40 9.35 -1.11
N ASN A 89 5.67 9.76 -1.07
CA ASN A 89 6.21 10.69 -0.06
C ASN A 89 5.85 10.29 1.39
N SER A 90 6.00 9.01 1.68
CA SER A 90 5.58 8.39 2.94
C SER A 90 6.77 7.85 3.73
N ILE A 91 6.51 7.36 4.94
CA ILE A 91 7.49 6.70 5.81
C ILE A 91 6.95 5.31 6.16
N ILE A 92 7.73 4.28 5.85
CA ILE A 92 7.46 2.88 6.21
C ILE A 92 8.48 2.49 7.27
N ILE A 93 8.02 2.35 8.51
CA ILE A 93 8.80 1.94 9.69
C ILE A 93 8.14 0.74 10.37
N PRO A 94 8.81 0.03 11.30
CA PRO A 94 8.14 -0.92 12.19
C PRO A 94 7.42 -0.20 13.33
N ALA A 95 6.35 -0.81 13.86
CA ALA A 95 5.82 -0.43 15.17
C ALA A 95 6.86 -0.77 16.27
N HIS A 96 6.73 -0.16 17.46
CA HIS A 96 7.72 -0.29 18.53
C HIS A 96 7.96 -1.74 18.95
N ASP A 97 6.89 -2.52 19.09
CA ASP A 97 6.91 -3.95 19.40
C ASP A 97 7.47 -4.80 18.25
N LEU A 98 7.11 -4.50 17.00
CA LEU A 98 7.64 -5.18 15.82
C LEU A 98 9.15 -4.96 15.67
N LYS A 99 9.66 -3.79 16.08
CA LYS A 99 11.10 -3.48 16.05
C LYS A 99 11.92 -4.49 16.86
N LEU A 100 11.36 -5.01 17.96
CA LEU A 100 12.02 -5.99 18.83
C LEU A 100 12.11 -7.38 18.18
N VAL A 101 11.20 -7.71 17.25
CA VAL A 101 11.08 -9.04 16.63
C VAL A 101 11.23 -9.01 15.10
N VAL A 102 11.77 -7.92 14.54
CA VAL A 102 11.89 -7.68 13.09
C VAL A 102 12.66 -8.79 12.34
N ARG A 103 13.54 -9.51 13.03
CA ARG A 103 14.29 -10.65 12.47
C ARG A 103 13.43 -11.91 12.35
N SER A 104 12.42 -12.07 13.21
CA SER A 104 11.54 -13.23 13.29
C SER A 104 10.27 -13.07 12.46
N VAL A 105 9.84 -11.82 12.21
CA VAL A 105 8.62 -11.49 11.48
C VAL A 105 8.96 -10.86 10.12
N LYS A 106 8.61 -11.54 9.03
CA LYS A 106 8.88 -11.05 7.68
C LYS A 106 7.82 -10.05 7.23
N THR A 107 8.25 -8.82 6.96
CA THR A 107 7.40 -7.75 6.40
C THR A 107 7.67 -7.57 4.91
N TYR A 108 6.61 -7.36 4.13
CA TYR A 108 6.68 -7.14 2.68
C TYR A 108 5.91 -5.88 2.28
N MET A 109 6.34 -5.20 1.21
CA MET A 109 5.60 -4.07 0.64
C MET A 109 4.25 -4.50 0.09
N GLY A 110 4.11 -5.75 -0.33
CA GLY A 110 2.81 -6.29 -0.70
C GLY A 110 2.83 -7.65 -1.35
N ARG A 111 1.64 -8.12 -1.70
CA ARG A 111 1.36 -9.40 -2.36
C ARG A 111 0.20 -9.31 -3.35
N PRO A 112 0.24 -10.04 -4.49
CA PRO A 112 -0.76 -9.90 -5.54
C PRO A 112 -2.03 -10.67 -5.19
N TRP A 113 -3.06 -9.99 -4.68
CA TRP A 113 -4.35 -10.64 -4.44
C TRP A 113 -5.00 -11.13 -5.75
N MET A 114 -4.83 -10.37 -6.83
CA MET A 114 -5.35 -10.71 -8.16
C MET A 114 -4.27 -10.61 -9.24
N LYS A 115 -4.52 -11.26 -10.39
CA LYS A 115 -3.56 -11.47 -11.49
C LYS A 115 -2.86 -10.19 -11.96
N TYR A 116 -3.57 -9.07 -12.06
CA TYR A 116 -3.03 -7.80 -12.57
C TYR A 116 -2.70 -6.78 -11.47
N SER A 117 -2.40 -7.27 -10.26
CA SER A 117 -2.10 -6.46 -9.09
C SER A 117 -1.16 -5.30 -9.42
N ARG A 118 -1.50 -4.08 -8.98
CA ARG A 118 -0.75 -2.87 -9.33
C ARG A 118 -0.46 -2.01 -8.10
N THR A 119 0.81 -1.93 -7.71
CA THR A 119 1.28 -1.13 -6.56
C THR A 119 2.57 -0.40 -6.90
N VAL A 120 2.64 0.90 -6.61
CA VAL A 120 3.87 1.69 -6.76
C VAL A 120 4.25 2.32 -5.43
N VAL A 121 5.52 2.18 -5.05
CA VAL A 121 6.11 2.84 -3.88
C VAL A 121 7.15 3.84 -4.38
N LEU A 122 6.92 5.13 -4.14
CA LEU A 122 7.72 6.20 -4.73
C LEU A 122 8.06 7.30 -3.72
N LYS A 123 9.29 7.83 -3.82
CA LYS A 123 9.84 8.88 -2.94
C LYS A 123 9.59 8.63 -1.44
N THR A 124 9.61 7.37 -1.03
CA THR A 124 9.21 6.93 0.31
C THR A 124 10.43 6.45 1.09
N TYR A 125 10.51 6.80 2.37
CA TYR A 125 11.50 6.23 3.29
C TYR A 125 11.07 4.82 3.71
N ILE A 126 11.95 3.84 3.57
CA ILE A 126 11.70 2.45 3.90
C ILE A 126 12.76 1.96 4.89
N ASP A 127 12.34 1.78 6.14
CA ASP A 127 13.18 1.22 7.20
C ASP A 127 13.49 -0.26 6.95
N SER A 128 14.49 -0.75 7.66
CA SER A 128 15.00 -2.12 7.72
C SER A 128 13.95 -3.22 7.97
N VAL A 129 12.73 -2.86 8.37
CA VAL A 129 11.62 -3.80 8.58
C VAL A 129 11.23 -4.57 7.32
N VAL A 130 11.30 -3.93 6.14
CA VAL A 130 10.91 -4.57 4.88
C VAL A 130 11.97 -5.58 4.46
N ASN A 131 11.56 -6.83 4.25
CA ASN A 131 12.43 -7.91 3.82
C ASN A 131 13.17 -7.54 2.51
N ALA A 132 14.41 -8.00 2.37
CA ALA A 132 15.26 -7.71 1.22
C ALA A 132 14.64 -8.10 -0.14
N VAL A 133 13.80 -9.15 -0.19
CA VAL A 133 13.08 -9.52 -1.42
C VAL A 133 11.93 -8.56 -1.75
N GLY A 134 11.44 -7.83 -0.75
CA GLY A 134 10.52 -6.69 -0.88
C GLY A 134 9.05 -7.05 -1.08
N TRP A 135 8.76 -8.09 -1.86
CA TRP A 135 7.40 -8.52 -2.22
C TRP A 135 7.28 -10.02 -2.00
N SER A 136 6.08 -10.49 -1.65
CA SER A 136 5.80 -11.93 -1.47
C SER A 136 4.79 -12.41 -2.51
N PRO A 137 4.89 -13.67 -2.99
CA PRO A 137 3.81 -14.25 -3.77
C PRO A 137 2.53 -14.31 -2.94
N TRP A 138 1.37 -14.45 -3.59
CA TRP A 138 0.09 -14.60 -2.88
C TRP A 138 0.09 -15.84 -1.98
N THR A 139 0.41 -16.98 -2.59
CA THR A 139 0.63 -18.26 -1.93
C THR A 139 2.09 -18.64 -2.11
N LYS A 140 2.73 -19.17 -1.07
CA LYS A 140 4.13 -19.62 -1.13
C LYS A 140 4.31 -20.63 -2.28
N GLY A 141 5.31 -20.40 -3.13
CA GLY A 141 5.61 -21.24 -4.30
C GLY A 141 4.75 -20.97 -5.54
N SER A 142 3.71 -20.15 -5.44
CA SER A 142 2.86 -19.81 -6.60
C SER A 142 3.50 -18.77 -7.51
N THR A 143 3.30 -18.92 -8.81
CA THR A 143 3.67 -17.96 -9.85
C THR A 143 2.49 -17.08 -10.31
N TYR A 144 1.32 -17.23 -9.67
CA TYR A 144 0.12 -16.48 -9.99
C TYR A 144 0.37 -14.97 -9.92
N GLY A 145 0.00 -14.26 -11.00
CA GLY A 145 0.16 -12.81 -11.13
C GLY A 145 1.60 -12.32 -11.31
N LEU A 146 2.64 -13.11 -11.01
CA LEU A 146 4.03 -12.62 -10.99
C LEU A 146 4.54 -12.10 -12.34
N ASN A 147 3.96 -12.59 -13.44
CA ASN A 147 4.29 -12.15 -14.80
C ASN A 147 3.44 -10.99 -15.32
N THR A 148 2.33 -10.67 -14.65
CA THR A 148 1.28 -9.77 -15.14
C THR A 148 0.98 -8.60 -14.20
N LEU A 149 1.37 -8.71 -12.92
CA LEU A 149 1.34 -7.61 -11.97
C LEU A 149 2.26 -6.46 -12.41
N PHE A 150 2.02 -5.28 -11.85
CA PHE A 150 2.89 -4.12 -12.00
C PHE A 150 3.28 -3.60 -10.61
N TYR A 151 4.40 -4.10 -10.09
CA TYR A 151 4.98 -3.64 -8.83
C TYR A 151 6.21 -2.81 -9.10
N ALA A 152 6.20 -1.55 -8.66
CA ALA A 152 7.26 -0.63 -9.00
C ALA A 152 7.82 0.13 -7.79
N LYS A 153 9.10 0.47 -7.89
CA LYS A 153 9.79 1.38 -6.97
C LYS A 153 10.38 2.56 -7.72
N TYR A 154 10.34 3.76 -7.13
CA TYR A 154 10.96 4.97 -7.69
C TYR A 154 11.55 5.86 -6.59
N LYS A 155 12.85 6.14 -6.66
CA LYS A 155 13.57 7.07 -5.76
C LYS A 155 13.22 6.92 -4.27
N ASN A 156 13.07 5.69 -3.79
CA ASN A 156 12.88 5.41 -2.36
C ASN A 156 14.22 5.52 -1.63
N ILE A 157 14.18 5.88 -0.35
CA ILE A 157 15.36 6.04 0.50
C ILE A 157 15.24 5.18 1.77
N GLY A 158 16.31 5.08 2.55
CA GLY A 158 16.36 4.30 3.79
C GLY A 158 16.98 2.90 3.62
N PRO A 159 17.22 2.19 4.74
CA PRO A 159 17.96 0.92 4.76
C PRO A 159 17.39 -0.17 3.83
N ALA A 160 16.06 -0.28 3.72
CA ALA A 160 15.42 -1.26 2.86
C ALA A 160 15.09 -0.72 1.47
N SER A 161 15.60 0.43 1.05
CA SER A 161 15.37 0.99 -0.28
C SER A 161 16.09 0.21 -1.40
N SER A 162 17.24 -0.41 -1.08
CA SER A 162 18.08 -1.16 -2.03
C SER A 162 17.28 -2.18 -2.84
N THR A 163 17.59 -2.27 -4.13
CA THR A 163 16.93 -3.19 -5.07
C THR A 163 17.74 -4.45 -5.36
N ARG A 164 18.98 -4.54 -4.85
CA ARG A 164 19.94 -5.61 -5.14
C ARG A 164 19.39 -7.02 -4.94
N TRP A 165 18.57 -7.21 -3.91
CA TRP A 165 18.04 -8.50 -3.49
C TRP A 165 16.53 -8.66 -3.74
N ARG A 166 15.93 -7.75 -4.51
CA ARG A 166 14.51 -7.82 -4.82
C ARG A 166 14.18 -9.06 -5.65
N VAL A 167 12.92 -9.45 -5.57
CA VAL A 167 12.34 -10.48 -6.45
C VAL A 167 12.65 -10.21 -7.92
N ARG A 168 12.83 -11.27 -8.70
CA ARG A 168 13.13 -11.23 -10.15
C ARG A 168 11.88 -11.45 -11.01
N TRP A 169 10.71 -11.11 -10.49
CA TRP A 169 9.45 -11.31 -11.22
C TRP A 169 9.38 -10.40 -12.44
N LYS A 170 8.84 -10.89 -13.56
CA LYS A 170 8.68 -10.08 -14.78
C LYS A 170 7.83 -8.82 -14.54
N GLY A 171 6.85 -8.88 -13.63
CA GLY A 171 6.01 -7.74 -13.24
C GLY A 171 6.65 -6.78 -12.22
N PHE A 172 7.87 -7.05 -11.74
CA PHE A 172 8.57 -6.14 -10.83
C PHE A 172 9.47 -5.18 -11.62
N HIS A 173 9.39 -3.89 -11.28
CA HIS A 173 10.07 -2.82 -11.98
C HIS A 173 10.81 -1.89 -11.01
N VAL A 174 12.03 -1.51 -11.37
CA VAL A 174 12.76 -0.40 -10.75
C VAL A 174 12.74 0.74 -11.75
N LEU A 175 11.96 1.78 -11.45
CA LEU A 175 11.75 2.91 -12.35
C LEU A 175 12.75 4.03 -12.04
N SER A 176 13.20 4.73 -13.08
CA SER A 176 14.20 5.79 -12.97
C SER A 176 13.72 7.13 -13.56
N LYS A 177 12.81 7.12 -14.53
CA LYS A 177 12.28 8.33 -15.16
C LYS A 177 11.00 8.81 -14.48
N ALA A 178 10.86 10.12 -14.36
CA ALA A 178 9.64 10.76 -13.83
C ALA A 178 8.41 10.46 -14.69
N SER A 179 8.57 10.37 -16.02
CA SER A 179 7.51 10.02 -16.96
C SER A 179 6.80 8.71 -16.59
N ASP A 180 7.59 7.70 -16.19
CA ASP A 180 7.14 6.33 -15.96
C ASP A 180 6.27 6.21 -14.69
N VAL A 181 6.43 7.15 -13.76
CA VAL A 181 5.67 7.18 -12.50
C VAL A 181 4.63 8.31 -12.43
N SER A 182 4.60 9.22 -13.40
CA SER A 182 3.68 10.36 -13.40
C SER A 182 2.20 9.92 -13.36
N ALA A 183 1.87 8.76 -13.93
CA ALA A 183 0.52 8.20 -13.88
C ALA A 183 0.05 7.82 -12.46
N PHE A 184 0.97 7.72 -11.49
CA PHE A 184 0.70 7.36 -10.10
C PHE A 184 0.73 8.56 -9.14
N THR A 185 0.84 9.79 -9.67
CA THR A 185 0.74 11.02 -8.87
C THR A 185 -0.71 11.35 -8.55
N VAL A 186 -0.95 12.20 -7.55
CA VAL A 186 -2.30 12.56 -7.08
C VAL A 186 -3.12 13.18 -8.21
N GLY A 187 -2.51 14.05 -9.03
CA GLY A 187 -3.16 14.72 -10.15
C GLY A 187 -3.68 13.73 -11.19
N LYS A 188 -2.86 12.75 -11.61
CA LYS A 188 -3.24 11.82 -12.68
C LYS A 188 -3.98 10.57 -12.18
N PHE A 189 -3.58 10.03 -11.03
CA PHE A 189 -4.07 8.73 -10.58
C PHE A 189 -5.49 8.79 -9.99
N ILE A 190 -5.81 9.89 -9.28
CA ILE A 190 -7.10 10.07 -8.60
C ILE A 190 -7.81 11.37 -8.97
N ALA A 191 -7.37 12.04 -10.04
CA ALA A 191 -7.91 13.34 -10.47
C ALA A 191 -7.96 14.36 -9.32
N GLY A 192 -6.91 14.41 -8.49
CA GLY A 192 -6.93 15.11 -7.20
C GLY A 192 -7.27 16.60 -7.28
N THR A 193 -6.92 17.27 -8.37
CA THR A 193 -7.26 18.67 -8.65
C THR A 193 -8.76 18.95 -8.59
N ALA A 194 -9.59 17.99 -8.96
CA ALA A 194 -11.03 18.18 -9.07
C ALA A 194 -11.76 18.18 -7.71
N TRP A 195 -11.15 17.64 -6.64
CA TRP A 195 -11.88 17.38 -5.39
C TRP A 195 -11.09 17.64 -4.11
N LEU A 196 -9.77 17.42 -4.11
CA LEU A 196 -8.96 17.61 -2.90
C LEU A 196 -8.95 19.05 -2.36
N PRO A 197 -8.99 20.13 -3.18
CA PRO A 197 -9.07 21.50 -2.66
C PRO A 197 -10.23 21.72 -1.68
N SER A 198 -11.39 21.09 -1.95
CA SER A 198 -12.58 21.23 -1.10
C SER A 198 -12.44 20.59 0.29
N THR A 199 -11.45 19.70 0.48
CA THR A 199 -11.25 18.97 1.73
C THR A 199 -10.45 19.76 2.77
N GLY A 200 -9.77 20.84 2.36
CA GLY A 200 -8.83 21.58 3.21
C GLY A 200 -7.58 20.79 3.63
N ILE A 201 -7.39 19.55 3.15
CA ILE A 201 -6.22 18.73 3.44
C ILE A 201 -5.09 19.12 2.48
N PRO A 202 -3.87 19.42 2.97
CA PRO A 202 -2.74 19.69 2.09
C PRO A 202 -2.40 18.49 1.20
N PHE A 203 -2.13 18.74 -0.08
CA PHE A 203 -1.75 17.71 -1.05
C PHE A 203 -0.70 18.24 -2.04
N THR A 204 -0.03 17.32 -2.73
CA THR A 204 0.89 17.61 -3.83
C THR A 204 0.43 16.83 -5.05
N LEU A 205 0.23 17.51 -6.19
CA LEU A 205 -0.36 16.91 -7.38
C LEU A 205 0.61 16.02 -8.15
N GLU A 206 1.87 16.42 -8.23
CA GLU A 206 2.89 15.77 -9.04
C GLU A 206 4.02 15.18 -8.16
N LEU A 207 5.10 14.72 -8.80
CA LEU A 207 6.25 14.07 -8.16
C LEU A 207 7.01 15.00 -7.21
#